data_AF-N1QPL1-F1
#
_entry.id   AF-N1QPL1-F1
#
_cell.length_a   1.000
_cell.length_b   1.000
_cell.length_c   1.000
_cell.angle_alpha   90.00
_cell.angle_beta   90.00
_cell.angle_gamma   90.00
#
_symmetry.space_group_name_H-M   'P 1'
#
loop_
_entity.id
_entity.type
_entity.pdbx_description
1 polymer ?
#
loop_
_entity_poly.entity_id
_entity_poly.type
_entity_poly.pdbx_seq_one_letter_code
_entity_poly.pdbx_strand_id
1 'polypeptide(L)'
;MRWWQCRLAAAVALLAAVLALGAAGPRSPAPLRFAPGGRFKLALFADLHYGENAWTDWGPAQDDASDRVMAAVLDAENPDFVVYLGDLVTANNVPVANASDLQNRITSQEVELMTAELDRACGLSRSSVGPRELWPGVSNYVLQVLSHEKPHDPALLMYFLDSGGGSYPEVVSCAQVTWFHSQSRFLNPDGRIPELVFWHVPSTAYVKVAPKATSEVRKPCVGSLNEEDVAPQVAEWGMMDALAHRPSVKAIFVGHNHGLDWCCPYEKLWLCFARHTGHGGYGDWPRGARIVEVAEKKHFSVNSWIRMENGSTHSHVTLSSARFS
;
A
#
# COMPACT_ATOMS: atom_id res chain seq x y z
N MET A 1 2.83 -2.71 -24.18
CA MET A 1 2.72 -4.05 -24.83
C MET A 1 3.53 -5.09 -24.04
N ARG A 2 3.17 -5.43 -22.80
CA ARG A 2 3.82 -6.54 -22.04
C ARG A 2 2.92 -7.28 -21.04
N TRP A 3 1.71 -6.81 -20.73
CA TRP A 3 0.79 -7.46 -19.79
C TRP A 3 0.20 -8.78 -20.29
N TRP A 4 -0.02 -8.92 -21.60
CA TRP A 4 -0.52 -10.15 -22.20
C TRP A 4 0.51 -11.31 -22.14
N GLN A 5 1.80 -11.01 -21.98
CA GLN A 5 2.85 -12.04 -21.95
C GLN A 5 2.88 -12.83 -20.64
N CYS A 6 2.34 -12.29 -19.53
CA CYS A 6 2.23 -13.04 -18.28
C CYS A 6 1.09 -14.08 -18.30
N ARG A 7 0.05 -13.90 -19.13
CA ARG A 7 -1.01 -14.92 -19.30
C ARG A 7 -0.61 -16.10 -20.20
N LEU A 8 0.47 -15.97 -20.98
CA LEU A 8 0.93 -17.02 -21.91
C LEU A 8 2.13 -17.84 -21.42
N ALA A 9 2.79 -17.43 -20.33
CA ALA A 9 3.95 -18.15 -19.81
C ALA A 9 3.61 -19.45 -19.03
N ALA A 10 2.33 -19.81 -18.88
CA ALA A 10 1.90 -21.03 -18.19
C ALA A 10 1.56 -22.20 -19.14
N ALA A 11 1.68 -22.06 -20.46
CA ALA A 11 1.23 -23.11 -21.38
C ALA A 11 2.08 -23.35 -22.64
N VAL A 12 3.40 -23.09 -22.66
CA VAL A 12 4.33 -23.73 -23.63
C VAL A 12 5.74 -23.78 -23.04
N ALA A 13 6.01 -24.74 -22.16
CA ALA A 13 7.37 -25.09 -21.75
C ALA A 13 7.50 -26.60 -21.49
N LEU A 14 7.01 -27.41 -22.43
CA LEU A 14 7.36 -28.83 -22.51
C LEU A 14 8.13 -29.05 -23.81
N LEU A 15 9.32 -29.64 -23.64
CA LEU A 15 10.35 -29.97 -24.65
C LEU A 15 11.26 -28.83 -25.12
N ALA A 16 12.26 -28.47 -24.29
CA ALA A 16 13.69 -28.47 -24.67
C ALA A 16 14.54 -27.70 -23.63
N ALA A 17 14.93 -28.35 -22.52
CA ALA A 17 16.15 -28.04 -21.76
C ALA A 17 16.34 -29.05 -20.61
N VAL A 18 16.29 -30.34 -20.90
CA VAL A 18 16.98 -31.31 -20.05
C VAL A 18 18.45 -31.19 -20.43
N LEU A 19 19.23 -30.46 -19.63
CA LEU A 19 20.70 -30.45 -19.48
C LEU A 19 21.24 -29.05 -19.12
N ALA A 20 20.80 -28.51 -17.98
CA ALA A 20 21.58 -27.57 -17.15
C ALA A 20 20.86 -27.33 -15.81
N LEU A 21 20.53 -28.39 -15.07
CA LEU A 21 20.06 -28.27 -13.69
C LEU A 21 21.27 -28.06 -12.76
N GLY A 22 21.89 -26.88 -12.86
CA GLY A 22 22.43 -26.23 -11.68
C GLY A 22 21.24 -25.59 -10.98
N ALA A 23 20.88 -26.07 -9.78
CA ALA A 23 19.80 -25.49 -8.99
C ALA A 23 20.14 -24.03 -8.68
N ALA A 24 19.65 -23.10 -9.50
CA ALA A 24 19.58 -21.71 -9.14
C ALA A 24 18.60 -21.65 -7.96
N GLY A 25 19.13 -21.52 -6.75
CA GLY A 25 18.32 -21.18 -5.58
C GLY A 25 17.51 -19.90 -5.87
N PRO A 26 16.43 -19.65 -5.12
CA PRO A 26 15.60 -18.46 -5.32
C PRO A 26 16.49 -17.21 -5.34
N ARG A 27 16.54 -16.54 -6.49
CA ARG A 27 17.34 -15.33 -6.69
C ARG A 27 16.72 -14.24 -5.82
N SER A 28 17.47 -13.68 -4.88
CA SER A 28 16.98 -12.55 -4.08
C SER A 28 16.45 -11.45 -5.02
N PRO A 29 15.29 -10.84 -4.71
CA PRO A 29 14.75 -9.77 -5.54
C PRO A 29 15.79 -8.67 -5.72
N ALA A 30 15.95 -8.15 -6.94
CA ALA A 30 16.88 -7.05 -7.22
C ALA A 30 16.61 -5.86 -6.28
N PRO A 31 17.58 -5.05 -5.86
CA PRO A 31 17.28 -3.88 -5.03
C PRO A 31 16.30 -2.91 -5.70
N LEU A 32 15.41 -2.28 -4.94
CA LEU A 32 14.57 -1.19 -5.46
C LEU A 32 15.46 0.01 -5.77
N ARG A 33 15.21 0.66 -6.91
CA ARG A 33 16.04 1.77 -7.38
C ARG A 33 15.20 2.77 -8.15
N PHE A 34 15.56 4.05 -8.05
CA PHE A 34 15.07 5.08 -8.95
C PHE A 34 15.45 4.73 -10.41
N ALA A 35 14.49 4.94 -11.32
CA ALA A 35 14.71 4.77 -12.74
C ALA A 35 15.68 5.84 -13.28
N PRO A 36 16.32 5.62 -14.45
CA PRO A 36 17.02 6.68 -15.17
C PRO A 36 16.13 7.92 -15.32
N GLY A 37 16.67 9.08 -14.97
CA GLY A 37 15.89 10.33 -14.88
C GLY A 37 15.35 10.64 -13.47
N GLY A 38 15.69 9.84 -12.46
CA GLY A 38 15.45 10.16 -11.05
C GLY A 38 13.98 10.08 -10.65
N ARG A 39 13.25 9.08 -11.17
CA ARG A 39 11.81 8.91 -10.90
C ARG A 39 11.56 7.53 -10.30
N PHE A 40 10.69 7.46 -9.30
CA PHE A 40 10.21 6.21 -8.73
C PHE A 40 8.70 6.30 -8.52
N LYS A 41 7.95 5.44 -9.21
CA LYS A 41 6.49 5.46 -9.24
C LYS A 41 5.91 4.25 -8.51
N LEU A 42 4.96 4.52 -7.63
CA LEU A 42 4.20 3.54 -6.86
C LEU A 42 2.75 3.52 -7.35
N ALA A 43 2.15 2.35 -7.42
CA ALA A 43 0.70 2.18 -7.42
C ALA A 43 0.25 1.62 -6.06
N LEU A 44 -0.73 2.26 -5.44
CA LEU A 44 -1.30 1.85 -4.17
C LEU A 44 -2.67 1.23 -4.45
N PHE A 45 -2.76 -0.09 -4.28
CA PHE A 45 -4.01 -0.84 -4.32
C PHE A 45 -4.45 -1.11 -2.89
N ALA A 46 -5.63 -0.63 -2.52
CA ALA A 46 -6.20 -0.78 -1.20
C ALA A 46 -7.55 -1.48 -1.31
N ASP A 47 -7.92 -2.20 -0.24
CA ASP A 47 -9.28 -2.70 -0.04
C ASP A 47 -9.75 -3.60 -1.20
N LEU A 48 -8.97 -4.64 -1.53
CA LEU A 48 -9.32 -5.54 -2.64
C LEU A 48 -10.47 -6.48 -2.29
N HIS A 49 -10.55 -6.88 -1.02
CA HIS A 49 -11.60 -7.73 -0.46
C HIS A 49 -11.80 -9.07 -1.19
N TYR A 50 -10.74 -9.66 -1.73
CA TYR A 50 -10.82 -10.93 -2.44
C TYR A 50 -11.49 -12.04 -1.63
N GLY A 51 -12.19 -12.93 -2.32
CA GLY A 51 -12.81 -14.12 -1.73
C GLY A 51 -14.10 -13.84 -0.95
N GLU A 52 -14.64 -12.62 -1.04
CA GLU A 52 -15.95 -12.31 -0.48
C GLU A 52 -17.06 -13.12 -1.18
N ASN A 53 -17.88 -13.83 -0.42
CA ASN A 53 -19.00 -14.64 -0.93
C ASN A 53 -18.56 -15.63 -2.02
N ALA A 54 -17.35 -16.20 -1.89
CA ALA A 54 -16.72 -17.06 -2.88
C ALA A 54 -17.52 -18.33 -3.24
N TRP A 55 -18.52 -18.70 -2.45
CA TRP A 55 -19.43 -19.82 -2.73
C TRP A 55 -20.61 -19.46 -3.64
N THR A 56 -20.70 -18.21 -4.09
CA THR A 56 -21.72 -17.72 -5.04
C THR A 56 -21.05 -17.27 -6.34
N ASP A 57 -21.82 -17.10 -7.42
CA ASP A 57 -21.27 -16.53 -8.67
C ASP A 57 -20.89 -15.04 -8.53
N TRP A 58 -21.43 -14.34 -7.53
CA TRP A 58 -21.18 -12.91 -7.33
C TRP A 58 -19.75 -12.63 -6.88
N GLY A 59 -19.22 -13.43 -5.94
CA GLY A 59 -17.88 -13.23 -5.36
C GLY A 59 -16.76 -13.31 -6.37
N PRO A 60 -16.59 -14.45 -7.08
CA PRO A 60 -15.59 -14.59 -8.14
C PRO A 60 -15.73 -13.54 -9.24
N ALA A 61 -16.96 -13.09 -9.54
CA ALA A 61 -17.16 -12.00 -10.50
C ALA A 61 -16.62 -10.65 -10.02
N GLN A 62 -16.66 -10.38 -8.70
CA GLN A 62 -16.01 -9.19 -8.11
C GLN A 62 -14.48 -9.35 -8.11
N ASP A 63 -13.97 -10.53 -7.76
CA ASP A 63 -12.53 -10.81 -7.81
C ASP A 63 -11.96 -10.57 -9.23
N ASP A 64 -12.65 -11.10 -10.25
CA ASP A 64 -12.31 -10.88 -11.66
C ASP A 64 -12.41 -9.39 -12.06
N ALA A 65 -13.29 -8.62 -11.43
CA ALA A 65 -13.42 -7.18 -11.66
C ALA A 65 -12.28 -6.40 -11.01
N SER A 66 -11.89 -6.72 -9.77
CA SER A 66 -10.70 -6.18 -9.10
C SER A 66 -9.43 -6.40 -9.94
N ASP A 67 -9.27 -7.60 -10.52
CA ASP A 67 -8.18 -7.94 -11.43
C ASP A 67 -8.14 -7.02 -12.66
N ARG A 68 -9.30 -6.68 -13.23
CA ARG A 68 -9.40 -5.76 -14.37
C ARG A 68 -9.00 -4.34 -13.99
N VAL A 69 -9.40 -3.85 -12.82
CA VAL A 69 -9.00 -2.53 -12.31
C VAL A 69 -7.49 -2.46 -12.16
N MET A 70 -6.88 -3.43 -11.46
CA MET A 70 -5.44 -3.46 -11.27
C MET A 70 -4.69 -3.55 -12.60
N ALA A 71 -5.11 -4.43 -13.51
CA ALA A 71 -4.50 -4.54 -14.83
C ALA A 71 -4.57 -3.21 -15.60
N ALA A 72 -5.73 -2.54 -15.62
CA ALA A 72 -5.91 -1.26 -16.30
C ALA A 72 -5.00 -0.16 -15.72
N VAL A 73 -4.91 -0.08 -14.39
CA VAL A 73 -4.01 0.87 -13.72
C VAL A 73 -2.56 0.58 -14.06
N LEU A 74 -2.14 -0.68 -13.99
CA LEU A 74 -0.74 -1.05 -14.20
C LEU A 74 -0.32 -0.89 -15.67
N ASP A 75 -1.19 -1.19 -16.63
CA ASP A 75 -0.99 -0.89 -18.05
C ASP A 75 -0.86 0.62 -18.30
N ALA A 76 -1.71 1.43 -17.67
CA ALA A 76 -1.72 2.87 -17.88
C ALA A 76 -0.56 3.61 -17.20
N GLU A 77 -0.15 3.15 -16.02
CA GLU A 77 0.80 3.87 -15.16
C GLU A 77 2.22 3.35 -15.20
N ASN A 78 2.40 2.05 -15.50
CA ASN A 78 3.69 1.36 -15.51
C ASN A 78 4.54 1.72 -14.27
N PRO A 79 4.08 1.39 -13.05
CA PRO A 79 4.80 1.72 -11.82
C PRO A 79 6.07 0.88 -11.66
N ASP A 80 6.99 1.40 -10.86
CA ASP A 80 8.23 0.71 -10.48
C ASP A 80 8.00 -0.23 -9.28
N PHE A 81 6.95 0.03 -8.49
CA PHE A 81 6.58 -0.78 -7.32
C PHE A 81 5.07 -0.73 -7.05
N VAL A 82 4.53 -1.80 -6.48
CA VAL A 82 3.13 -1.92 -6.07
C VAL A 82 3.04 -2.06 -4.56
N VAL A 83 2.24 -1.21 -3.93
CA VAL A 83 1.87 -1.29 -2.52
C VAL A 83 0.46 -1.84 -2.43
N TYR A 84 0.34 -2.99 -1.79
CA TYR A 84 -0.93 -3.54 -1.35
C TYR A 84 -1.22 -3.04 0.07
N LEU A 85 -2.19 -2.14 0.19
CA LEU A 85 -2.46 -1.34 1.37
C LEU A 85 -3.71 -1.85 2.10
N GLY A 86 -3.57 -3.03 2.71
CA GLY A 86 -4.56 -3.67 3.58
C GLY A 86 -5.86 -4.13 2.91
N ASP A 87 -6.68 -4.85 3.69
CA ASP A 87 -7.93 -5.51 3.30
C ASP A 87 -7.85 -6.22 1.93
N LEU A 88 -6.80 -7.03 1.77
CA LEU A 88 -6.56 -7.77 0.52
C LEU A 88 -7.55 -8.92 0.34
N VAL A 89 -7.89 -9.61 1.43
CA VAL A 89 -8.78 -10.77 1.46
C VAL A 89 -9.84 -10.53 2.53
N THR A 90 -11.08 -10.91 2.25
CA THR A 90 -12.18 -10.75 3.21
C THR A 90 -12.14 -11.85 4.27
N ALA A 91 -11.63 -11.52 5.47
CA ALA A 91 -11.51 -12.46 6.59
C ALA A 91 -12.87 -12.94 7.16
N ASN A 92 -13.96 -12.19 6.95
CA ASN A 92 -15.27 -12.46 7.54
C ASN A 92 -16.08 -13.56 6.82
N ASN A 93 -15.57 -14.11 5.71
CA ASN A 93 -16.33 -15.01 4.83
C ASN A 93 -15.64 -16.36 4.60
N VAL A 94 -14.85 -16.84 5.55
CA VAL A 94 -14.42 -18.25 5.53
C VAL A 94 -15.38 -19.04 6.43
N PRO A 95 -16.26 -19.92 5.92
CA PRO A 95 -17.07 -20.78 6.75
C PRO A 95 -16.17 -21.80 7.45
N VAL A 96 -16.10 -21.73 8.79
CA VAL A 96 -15.27 -22.65 9.59
C VAL A 96 -15.97 -23.05 10.88
N ALA A 97 -15.86 -24.34 11.20
CA ALA A 97 -16.51 -24.96 12.35
C ALA A 97 -15.81 -24.69 13.70
N ASN A 98 -14.57 -24.19 13.71
CA ASN A 98 -13.85 -23.78 14.93
C ASN A 98 -12.80 -22.67 14.66
N ALA A 99 -12.41 -21.96 15.72
CA ALA A 99 -11.53 -20.78 15.66
C ALA A 99 -10.04 -21.09 15.33
N SER A 100 -9.55 -22.28 15.66
CA SER A 100 -8.18 -22.72 15.37
C SER A 100 -7.98 -23.15 13.91
N ASP A 101 -9.00 -23.75 13.30
CA ASP A 101 -9.06 -24.06 11.88
C ASP A 101 -9.34 -22.78 11.08
N LEU A 102 -10.07 -21.82 11.64
CA LEU A 102 -10.23 -20.47 11.09
C LEU A 102 -8.86 -19.80 10.98
N GLN A 103 -8.08 -19.76 12.06
CA GLN A 103 -6.73 -19.22 12.05
C GLN A 103 -5.85 -19.90 10.99
N ASN A 104 -5.81 -21.23 10.95
CA ASN A 104 -4.94 -21.93 10.01
C ASN A 104 -5.40 -21.83 8.55
N ARG A 105 -6.72 -21.85 8.27
CA ARG A 105 -7.27 -21.75 6.91
C ARG A 105 -7.27 -20.32 6.38
N ILE A 106 -7.61 -19.33 7.22
CA ILE A 106 -7.46 -17.92 6.89
C ILE A 106 -5.99 -17.64 6.60
N THR A 107 -5.06 -17.99 7.49
CA THR A 107 -3.64 -17.74 7.24
C THR A 107 -3.12 -18.50 6.01
N SER A 108 -3.58 -19.73 5.73
CA SER A 108 -3.14 -20.45 4.53
C SER A 108 -3.73 -19.89 3.23
N GLN A 109 -5.02 -19.53 3.22
CA GLN A 109 -5.70 -18.99 2.06
C GLN A 109 -5.34 -17.52 1.81
N GLU A 110 -5.19 -16.71 2.86
CA GLU A 110 -4.63 -15.36 2.78
C GLU A 110 -3.18 -15.41 2.31
N VAL A 111 -2.35 -16.33 2.81
CA VAL A 111 -0.98 -16.48 2.31
C VAL A 111 -0.96 -16.96 0.87
N GLU A 112 -1.83 -17.88 0.45
CA GLU A 112 -1.89 -18.35 -0.94
C GLU A 112 -2.41 -17.26 -1.89
N LEU A 113 -3.46 -16.52 -1.50
CA LEU A 113 -3.99 -15.39 -2.27
C LEU A 113 -3.02 -14.22 -2.29
N MET A 114 -2.35 -13.91 -1.17
CA MET A 114 -1.32 -12.89 -1.10
C MET A 114 -0.07 -13.29 -1.89
N THR A 115 0.30 -14.58 -1.90
CA THR A 115 1.39 -15.11 -2.75
C THR A 115 1.00 -15.02 -4.23
N ALA A 116 -0.24 -15.40 -4.57
CA ALA A 116 -0.77 -15.23 -5.91
C ALA A 116 -0.83 -13.75 -6.32
N GLU A 117 -1.14 -12.83 -5.41
CA GLU A 117 -1.09 -11.39 -5.67
C GLU A 117 0.33 -10.86 -5.86
N LEU A 118 1.29 -11.31 -5.05
CA LEU A 118 2.71 -10.99 -5.26
C LEU A 118 3.22 -11.51 -6.62
N ASP A 119 2.74 -12.69 -7.04
CA ASP A 119 3.01 -13.26 -8.36
C ASP A 119 2.29 -12.49 -9.48
N ARG A 120 1.03 -12.06 -9.27
CA ARG A 120 0.23 -11.23 -10.21
C ARG A 120 0.82 -9.84 -10.40
N ALA A 121 1.37 -9.25 -9.35
CA ALA A 121 2.16 -8.01 -9.41
C ALA A 121 3.48 -8.20 -10.19
N CYS A 122 3.77 -9.38 -10.74
CA CYS A 122 4.95 -9.67 -11.55
C CYS A 122 6.27 -9.35 -10.82
N GLY A 123 6.29 -9.52 -9.49
CA GLY A 123 7.45 -9.19 -8.65
C GLY A 123 7.65 -7.69 -8.38
N LEU A 124 6.66 -6.84 -8.69
CA LEU A 124 6.67 -5.40 -8.39
C LEU A 124 6.31 -5.08 -6.93
N SER A 125 5.91 -6.06 -6.12
CA SER A 125 5.62 -5.84 -4.70
C SER A 125 6.55 -6.66 -3.81
N ARG A 126 6.70 -6.23 -2.55
CA ARG A 126 7.48 -6.91 -1.53
C ARG A 126 6.77 -6.78 -0.20
N SER A 127 6.72 -7.87 0.53
CA SER A 127 6.27 -7.93 1.91
C SER A 127 7.33 -8.63 2.77
N SER A 128 7.29 -8.39 4.07
CA SER A 128 8.13 -9.10 5.03
C SER A 128 7.39 -9.23 6.35
N VAL A 129 7.55 -10.39 6.99
CA VAL A 129 7.21 -10.54 8.41
C VAL A 129 8.11 -9.60 9.22
N GLY A 130 7.52 -8.89 10.17
CA GLY A 130 8.24 -8.03 11.09
C GLY A 130 8.90 -8.79 12.24
N PRO A 131 9.68 -8.09 13.10
CA PRO A 131 10.18 -8.68 14.34
C PRO A 131 9.04 -9.24 15.20
N ARG A 132 9.23 -10.42 15.79
CA ARG A 132 8.17 -11.14 16.54
C ARG A 132 7.68 -10.36 17.76
N GLU A 133 8.57 -9.56 18.35
CA GLU A 133 8.29 -8.65 19.47
C GLU A 133 7.31 -7.51 19.12
N LEU A 134 6.91 -7.35 17.85
CA LEU A 134 5.89 -6.37 17.44
C LEU A 134 4.47 -6.93 17.41
N TRP A 135 4.28 -8.19 17.81
CA TRP A 135 2.95 -8.77 17.98
C TRP A 135 2.04 -7.83 18.80
N PRO A 136 0.77 -7.59 18.39
CA PRO A 136 0.01 -8.33 17.38
C PRO A 136 0.30 -7.98 15.92
N GLY A 137 1.13 -6.97 15.62
CA GLY A 137 1.49 -6.62 14.25
C GLY A 137 2.42 -7.67 13.62
N VAL A 138 1.96 -8.31 12.54
CA VAL A 138 2.67 -9.38 11.83
C VAL A 138 3.63 -8.80 10.79
N SER A 139 3.21 -7.79 10.03
CA SER A 139 3.95 -7.28 8.87
C SER A 139 4.47 -5.86 9.09
N ASN A 140 5.68 -5.73 9.63
CA ASN A 140 6.32 -4.45 9.88
C ASN A 140 7.74 -4.45 9.30
N TYR A 141 7.99 -3.60 8.30
CA TYR A 141 9.28 -3.60 7.59
C TYR A 141 9.59 -2.25 6.95
N VAL A 142 10.86 -2.09 6.56
CA VAL A 142 11.35 -0.89 5.89
C VAL A 142 11.99 -1.30 4.57
N LEU A 143 11.59 -0.67 3.47
CA LEU A 143 12.24 -0.82 2.18
C LEU A 143 13.07 0.42 1.86
N GLN A 144 14.29 0.17 1.37
CA GLN A 144 15.17 1.20 0.85
C GLN A 144 15.06 1.24 -0.67
N VAL A 145 14.81 2.41 -1.24
CA VAL A 145 14.93 2.64 -2.67
C VAL A 145 16.24 3.37 -2.92
N LEU A 146 17.13 2.71 -3.67
CA LEU A 146 18.48 3.21 -3.93
C LEU A 146 18.45 4.31 -4.99
N SER A 147 19.36 5.26 -4.84
CA SER A 147 19.63 6.32 -5.81
C SER A 147 20.00 5.75 -7.18
N HIS A 148 19.58 6.42 -8.26
CA HIS A 148 20.10 6.10 -9.59
C HIS A 148 21.55 6.59 -9.74
N GLU A 149 21.83 7.80 -9.28
CA GLU A 149 23.14 8.48 -9.41
C GLU A 149 24.22 7.91 -8.49
N LYS A 150 23.83 7.44 -7.30
CA LYS A 150 24.73 6.86 -6.28
C LYS A 150 24.27 5.46 -5.94
N PRO A 151 24.73 4.43 -6.67
CA PRO A 151 24.02 3.15 -6.70
C PRO A 151 23.91 2.37 -5.38
N HIS A 152 24.66 2.76 -4.35
CA HIS A 152 24.65 2.14 -3.02
C HIS A 152 23.97 2.99 -1.95
N ASP A 153 23.57 4.23 -2.27
CA ASP A 153 22.99 5.14 -1.30
C ASP A 153 21.46 5.07 -1.35
N PRO A 154 20.76 4.92 -0.20
CA PRO A 154 19.31 5.06 -0.16
C PRO A 154 18.88 6.50 -0.44
N ALA A 155 17.90 6.67 -1.33
CA ALA A 155 17.30 7.96 -1.70
C ALA A 155 15.86 8.11 -1.21
N LEU A 156 15.22 7.02 -0.77
CA LEU A 156 13.88 7.01 -0.18
C LEU A 156 13.77 5.82 0.79
N LEU A 157 13.13 6.04 1.93
CA LEU A 157 12.70 4.95 2.83
C LEU A 157 11.19 4.83 2.79
N MET A 158 10.70 3.60 2.70
CA MET A 158 9.28 3.27 2.78
C MET A 158 9.04 2.40 4.00
N TYR A 159 8.29 2.91 4.98
CA TYR A 159 7.92 2.19 6.18
C TYR A 159 6.54 1.58 6.00
N PHE A 160 6.42 0.29 6.27
CA PHE A 160 5.17 -0.45 6.25
C PHE A 160 4.88 -0.90 7.68
N LEU A 161 3.74 -0.46 8.21
CA LEU A 161 3.30 -0.73 9.57
C LEU A 161 1.99 -1.51 9.53
N ASP A 162 1.92 -2.54 10.36
CA ASP A 162 0.72 -3.34 10.55
C ASP A 162 -0.20 -2.69 11.56
N SER A 163 -1.33 -2.12 11.11
CA SER A 163 -2.33 -1.52 11.99
C SER A 163 -3.28 -2.56 12.60
N GLY A 164 -3.13 -3.85 12.29
CA GLY A 164 -4.10 -4.89 12.65
C GLY A 164 -5.44 -4.72 11.94
N GLY A 165 -6.49 -5.31 12.51
CA GLY A 165 -7.83 -5.35 11.92
C GLY A 165 -8.35 -6.77 11.71
N GLY A 166 -9.60 -6.88 11.23
CA GLY A 166 -10.26 -8.17 11.04
C GLY A 166 -10.43 -8.94 12.36
N SER A 167 -9.88 -10.16 12.42
CA SER A 167 -9.90 -10.99 13.64
C SER A 167 -8.80 -10.65 14.65
N TYR A 168 -7.88 -9.73 14.31
CA TYR A 168 -6.80 -9.27 15.18
C TYR A 168 -7.10 -7.89 15.77
N PRO A 169 -6.48 -7.52 16.91
CA PRO A 169 -6.63 -6.18 17.46
C PRO A 169 -6.21 -5.12 16.45
N GLU A 170 -7.08 -4.15 16.21
CA GLU A 170 -6.78 -2.97 15.40
C GLU A 170 -5.93 -2.00 16.23
N VAL A 171 -4.61 -2.22 16.27
CA VAL A 171 -3.66 -1.44 17.08
C VAL A 171 -2.35 -1.14 16.35
N VAL A 172 -1.86 0.10 16.45
CA VAL A 172 -0.44 0.45 16.22
C VAL A 172 0.20 0.62 17.59
N SER A 173 0.92 -0.40 18.04
CA SER A 173 1.35 -0.53 19.44
C SER A 173 2.55 0.34 19.81
N CYS A 174 2.75 0.57 21.12
CA CYS A 174 3.97 1.20 21.66
C CYS A 174 5.26 0.48 21.21
N ALA A 175 5.20 -0.84 20.99
CA ALA A 175 6.33 -1.63 20.49
C ALA A 175 6.69 -1.22 19.06
N GLN A 176 5.69 -1.01 18.20
CA GLN A 176 5.89 -0.49 16.84
C GLN A 176 6.43 0.95 16.87
N VAL A 177 5.98 1.82 17.77
CA VAL A 177 6.55 3.17 17.96
C VAL A 177 8.04 3.10 18.32
N THR A 178 8.39 2.25 19.28
CA THR A 178 9.78 2.03 19.71
C THR A 178 10.62 1.47 18.57
N TRP A 179 10.08 0.52 17.82
CA TRP A 179 10.73 -0.06 16.65
C TRP A 179 10.95 0.99 15.56
N PHE A 180 9.95 1.81 15.24
CA PHE A 180 10.08 2.90 14.29
C PHE A 180 11.20 3.87 14.69
N HIS A 181 11.27 4.26 15.96
CA HIS A 181 12.37 5.08 16.46
C HIS A 181 13.74 4.41 16.30
N SER A 182 13.85 3.12 16.57
CA SER A 182 15.08 2.35 16.39
C SER A 182 15.51 2.31 14.91
N GLN A 183 14.60 1.90 14.01
CA GLN A 183 14.86 1.80 12.58
C GLN A 183 15.20 3.16 11.97
N SER A 184 14.43 4.19 12.30
CA SER A 184 14.61 5.53 11.74
C SER A 184 15.92 6.19 12.18
N ARG A 185 16.38 5.95 13.41
CA ARG A 185 17.71 6.39 13.89
C ARG A 185 18.83 5.59 13.24
N PHE A 186 18.64 4.29 13.01
CA PHE A 186 19.65 3.44 12.39
C PHE A 186 19.83 3.74 10.90
N LEU A 187 18.73 3.84 10.14
CA LEU A 187 18.74 4.00 8.69
C LEU A 187 18.92 5.46 8.24
N ASN A 188 18.45 6.41 9.03
CA ASN A 188 18.40 7.82 8.65
C ASN A 188 18.56 8.73 9.89
N PRO A 189 19.71 8.65 10.60
CA PRO A 189 19.95 9.37 11.86
C PRO A 189 19.79 10.88 11.72
N ASP A 190 20.24 11.44 10.60
CA ASP A 190 20.19 12.88 10.32
C ASP A 190 18.87 13.33 9.66
N GLY A 191 17.94 12.41 9.38
CA GLY A 191 16.67 12.75 8.71
C GLY A 191 16.85 13.36 7.31
N ARG A 192 17.90 12.99 6.58
CA ARG A 192 18.20 13.55 5.24
C ARG A 192 17.47 12.81 4.12
N ILE A 193 17.23 11.52 4.31
CA ILE A 193 16.52 10.70 3.34
C ILE A 193 15.02 10.94 3.55
N PRO A 194 14.24 11.24 2.51
CA PRO A 194 12.79 11.35 2.64
C PRO A 194 12.15 9.99 2.95
N GLU A 195 11.02 10.04 3.66
CA GLU A 195 10.35 8.85 4.18
C GLU A 195 8.86 8.92 3.87
N LEU A 196 8.32 7.81 3.36
CA LEU A 196 6.89 7.58 3.18
C LEU A 196 6.45 6.45 4.09
N VAL A 197 5.25 6.58 4.65
CA VAL A 197 4.68 5.59 5.58
C VAL A 197 3.40 5.04 4.99
N PHE A 198 3.21 3.74 5.15
CA PHE A 198 2.06 3.00 4.68
C PHE A 198 1.54 2.15 5.84
N TRP A 199 0.28 2.31 6.20
CA TRP A 199 -0.45 1.37 7.06
C TRP A 199 -1.92 1.40 6.66
N HIS A 200 -2.72 0.44 7.12
CA HIS A 200 -4.08 0.29 6.59
C HIS A 200 -5.09 1.27 7.20
N VAL A 201 -5.31 1.18 8.51
CA VAL A 201 -6.43 1.87 9.16
C VAL A 201 -6.02 3.32 9.53
N PRO A 202 -6.80 4.35 9.16
CA PRO A 202 -6.48 5.73 9.46
C PRO A 202 -6.42 5.99 10.96
N SER A 203 -5.48 6.81 11.44
CA SER A 203 -5.47 7.23 12.85
C SER A 203 -6.48 8.34 13.12
N THR A 204 -6.70 8.66 14.40
CA THR A 204 -7.51 9.83 14.79
C THR A 204 -7.00 11.17 14.23
N ALA A 205 -5.74 11.24 13.77
CA ALA A 205 -5.22 12.43 13.08
C ALA A 205 -5.95 12.72 11.77
N TYR A 206 -6.43 11.68 11.07
CA TYR A 206 -7.22 11.83 9.85
C TYR A 206 -8.56 12.49 10.13
N VAL A 207 -9.23 12.15 11.24
CA VAL A 207 -10.48 12.80 11.66
C VAL A 207 -10.28 14.31 11.88
N LYS A 208 -9.14 14.71 12.46
CA LYS A 208 -8.85 16.13 12.75
C LYS A 208 -8.76 17.01 11.50
N VAL A 209 -8.32 16.44 10.38
CA VAL A 209 -8.12 17.16 9.12
C VAL A 209 -9.16 16.83 8.05
N ALA A 210 -9.99 15.81 8.30
CA ALA A 210 -11.02 15.37 7.37
C ALA A 210 -11.96 16.53 7.02
N PRO A 211 -12.15 16.82 5.73
CA PRO A 211 -13.28 17.62 5.29
C PRO A 211 -14.59 16.96 5.74
N LYS A 212 -15.62 17.75 6.02
CA LYS A 212 -16.94 17.21 6.38
C LYS A 212 -17.49 16.37 5.22
N ALA A 213 -17.98 15.16 5.49
CA ALA A 213 -18.46 14.22 4.48
C ALA A 213 -19.48 14.84 3.48
N THR A 214 -20.32 15.76 3.95
CA THR A 214 -21.35 16.46 3.16
C THR A 214 -20.87 17.72 2.43
N SER A 215 -19.59 18.06 2.54
CA SER A 215 -19.00 19.29 1.98
C SER A 215 -18.05 18.99 0.84
N GLU A 216 -17.92 19.93 -0.10
CA GLU A 216 -16.87 19.87 -1.11
C GLU A 216 -15.48 19.94 -0.46
N VAL A 217 -14.55 19.11 -0.95
CA VAL A 217 -13.14 19.16 -0.55
C VAL A 217 -12.52 20.45 -1.09
N ARG A 218 -12.09 21.33 -0.19
CA ARG A 218 -11.45 22.61 -0.52
C ARG A 218 -9.94 22.54 -0.27
N LYS A 219 -9.18 23.32 -1.06
CA LYS A 219 -7.74 23.51 -0.83
C LYS A 219 -7.49 23.94 0.63
N PRO A 220 -6.41 23.46 1.27
CA PRO A 220 -5.30 22.68 0.68
C PRO A 220 -5.56 21.19 0.51
N CYS A 221 -6.71 20.66 0.96
CA CYS A 221 -7.09 19.28 0.71
C CYS A 221 -7.48 19.05 -0.75
N VAL A 222 -7.26 17.83 -1.25
CA VAL A 222 -7.60 17.42 -2.61
C VAL A 222 -8.09 15.97 -2.58
N GLY A 223 -9.25 15.67 -3.16
CA GLY A 223 -9.83 14.33 -3.13
C GLY A 223 -11.34 14.29 -3.12
N SER A 224 -11.85 13.09 -2.86
CA SER A 224 -13.27 12.74 -2.77
C SER A 224 -13.56 12.16 -1.39
N LEU A 225 -14.76 12.47 -0.87
CA LEU A 225 -15.28 11.94 0.41
C LEU A 225 -16.37 10.91 0.20
N ASN A 226 -17.11 11.01 -0.92
CA ASN A 226 -18.21 10.11 -1.23
C ASN A 226 -19.22 9.93 -0.07
N GLU A 227 -19.48 11.02 0.67
CA GLU A 227 -20.37 11.05 1.83
C GLU A 227 -19.98 10.10 2.99
N GLU A 228 -18.72 9.66 3.02
CA GLU A 228 -18.18 8.83 4.08
C GLU A 228 -17.41 9.66 5.13
N ASP A 229 -17.59 9.31 6.40
CA ASP A 229 -16.76 9.80 7.50
C ASP A 229 -15.57 8.87 7.74
N VAL A 230 -14.46 9.43 8.22
CA VAL A 230 -13.27 8.63 8.60
C VAL A 230 -13.63 7.65 9.71
N ALA A 231 -13.26 6.39 9.56
CA ALA A 231 -13.37 5.35 10.59
C ALA A 231 -11.98 5.12 11.20
N PRO A 232 -11.64 5.80 12.31
CA PRO A 232 -10.27 5.80 12.79
C PRO A 232 -9.93 4.62 13.70
N GLN A 233 -8.71 4.15 13.57
CA GLN A 233 -7.98 3.44 14.61
C GLN A 233 -7.69 4.39 15.79
N VAL A 234 -8.29 4.08 16.94
CA VAL A 234 -8.11 4.83 18.18
C VAL A 234 -6.83 4.40 18.92
N ALA A 235 -6.46 3.12 18.83
CA ALA A 235 -5.32 2.55 19.54
C ALA A 235 -3.99 2.70 18.76
N GLU A 236 -3.49 3.93 18.65
CA GLU A 236 -2.30 4.27 17.83
C GLU A 236 -1.04 4.59 18.67
N TRP A 237 -1.20 4.83 19.97
CA TRP A 237 -0.13 4.84 20.98
C TRP A 237 1.07 5.78 20.73
N GLY A 238 0.92 6.83 19.91
CA GLY A 238 1.90 7.92 19.77
C GLY A 238 2.83 7.81 18.57
N MET A 239 2.63 6.85 17.68
CA MET A 239 3.21 6.82 16.34
C MET A 239 3.00 8.13 15.55
N MET A 240 1.80 8.71 15.54
CA MET A 240 1.50 9.96 14.83
C MET A 240 2.33 11.12 15.37
N ASP A 241 2.52 11.18 16.69
CA ASP A 241 3.39 12.18 17.32
C ASP A 241 4.85 11.97 16.89
N ALA A 242 5.33 10.73 16.91
CA ALA A 242 6.67 10.37 16.45
C ALA A 242 6.91 10.71 14.96
N LEU A 243 5.90 10.50 14.10
CA LEU A 243 5.95 10.80 12.67
C LEU A 243 5.89 12.30 12.40
N ALA A 244 4.99 13.03 13.05
CA ALA A 244 4.84 14.47 12.87
C ALA A 244 6.07 15.26 13.32
N HIS A 245 6.76 14.79 14.36
CA HIS A 245 8.02 15.36 14.84
C HIS A 245 9.25 14.99 14.01
N ARG A 246 9.11 14.17 12.97
CA ARG A 246 10.21 13.74 12.11
C ARG A 246 10.14 14.40 10.73
N PRO A 247 10.92 15.46 10.46
CA PRO A 247 10.78 16.25 9.23
C PRO A 247 11.08 15.49 7.94
N SER A 248 11.77 14.35 8.01
CA SER A 248 12.01 13.46 6.87
C SER A 248 10.76 12.69 6.44
N VAL A 249 9.76 12.51 7.30
CA VAL A 249 8.46 11.91 6.96
C VAL A 249 7.63 12.93 6.18
N LYS A 250 7.14 12.53 5.01
CA LYS A 250 6.51 13.45 4.05
C LYS A 250 5.04 13.17 3.84
N ALA A 251 4.67 11.90 3.83
CA ALA A 251 3.29 11.50 3.73
C ALA A 251 3.06 10.13 4.40
N ILE A 252 1.84 9.97 4.89
CA ILE A 252 1.30 8.72 5.41
C ILE A 252 0.13 8.36 4.50
N PHE A 253 0.10 7.11 4.01
CA PHE A 253 -0.95 6.60 3.14
C PHE A 253 -1.73 5.49 3.85
N VAL A 254 -3.05 5.53 3.74
CA VAL A 254 -4.01 4.61 4.37
C VAL A 254 -5.09 4.15 3.40
N GLY A 255 -5.80 3.06 3.73
CA GLY A 255 -6.97 2.54 2.99
C GLY A 255 -8.21 2.58 3.89
N HIS A 256 -8.89 1.44 4.01
CA HIS A 256 -9.95 1.10 4.98
C HIS A 256 -11.31 1.76 4.72
N ASN A 257 -11.34 3.07 4.48
CA ASN A 257 -12.56 3.78 4.13
C ASN A 257 -12.74 3.81 2.61
N HIS A 258 -13.68 3.03 2.08
CA HIS A 258 -13.77 2.76 0.63
C HIS A 258 -14.22 3.95 -0.23
N GLY A 259 -14.89 4.92 0.38
CA GLY A 259 -15.34 6.16 -0.23
C GLY A 259 -14.30 7.27 -0.20
N LEU A 260 -13.23 7.15 0.60
CA LEU A 260 -12.26 8.22 0.78
C LEU A 260 -11.07 8.06 -0.17
N ASP A 261 -10.67 9.14 -0.85
CA ASP A 261 -9.43 9.16 -1.66
C ASP A 261 -8.70 10.50 -1.59
N TRP A 262 -8.83 11.20 -0.47
CA TRP A 262 -8.27 12.54 -0.30
C TRP A 262 -6.89 12.56 0.34
N CYS A 263 -6.16 13.64 0.05
CA CYS A 263 -4.95 14.05 0.75
C CYS A 263 -5.19 15.41 1.42
N CYS A 264 -4.84 15.52 2.69
CA CYS A 264 -4.87 16.77 3.46
C CYS A 264 -3.56 16.99 4.20
N PRO A 265 -3.15 18.24 4.42
CA PRO A 265 -1.99 18.52 5.22
C PRO A 265 -2.24 18.31 6.71
N TYR A 266 -1.22 17.84 7.41
CA TYR A 266 -1.19 17.68 8.86
C TYR A 266 0.19 18.09 9.36
N GLU A 267 0.25 19.22 10.07
CA GLU A 267 1.49 19.83 10.56
C GLU A 267 2.54 20.04 9.44
N LYS A 268 3.56 19.18 9.34
CA LYS A 268 4.65 19.25 8.35
C LYS A 268 4.62 18.11 7.33
N LEU A 269 3.59 17.26 7.37
CA LEU A 269 3.42 16.10 6.50
C LEU A 269 2.01 16.08 5.87
N TRP A 270 1.75 15.07 5.05
CA TRP A 270 0.46 14.83 4.41
C TRP A 270 -0.18 13.52 4.88
N LEU A 271 -1.48 13.55 5.08
CA LEU A 271 -2.32 12.38 5.37
C LEU A 271 -3.16 12.09 4.14
N CYS A 272 -3.09 10.87 3.62
CA CYS A 272 -3.66 10.51 2.34
C CYS A 272 -4.39 9.16 2.38
N PHE A 273 -5.66 9.14 1.99
CA PHE A 273 -6.37 7.91 1.65
C PHE A 273 -6.00 7.45 0.24
N ALA A 274 -5.73 6.16 0.08
CA ALA A 274 -5.75 5.47 -1.20
C ALA A 274 -7.20 5.32 -1.69
N ARG A 275 -7.38 5.06 -2.98
CA ARG A 275 -8.70 4.77 -3.56
C ARG A 275 -9.00 3.28 -3.38
N HIS A 276 -10.24 2.97 -3.00
CA HIS A 276 -10.79 1.62 -3.05
C HIS A 276 -10.61 1.00 -4.44
N THR A 277 -9.77 -0.03 -4.51
CA THR A 277 -9.44 -0.70 -5.77
C THR A 277 -10.38 -1.87 -6.03
N GLY A 278 -10.72 -2.61 -4.97
CA GLY A 278 -11.49 -3.84 -5.07
C GLY A 278 -12.93 -3.62 -5.46
N HIS A 279 -13.51 -4.59 -6.16
CA HIS A 279 -14.95 -4.68 -6.36
C HIS A 279 -15.67 -5.39 -5.20
N GLY A 280 -14.92 -6.09 -4.33
CA GLY A 280 -15.42 -6.55 -3.04
C GLY A 280 -15.55 -5.41 -2.02
N GLY A 281 -16.02 -5.75 -0.82
CA GLY A 281 -16.27 -4.80 0.25
C GLY A 281 -17.52 -3.94 0.00
N TYR A 282 -17.66 -2.84 0.74
CA TYR A 282 -18.82 -1.97 0.63
C TYR A 282 -18.63 -0.81 -0.38
N GLY A 283 -19.76 -0.24 -0.80
CA GLY A 283 -19.81 0.93 -1.68
C GLY A 283 -19.75 0.59 -3.18
N ASP A 284 -20.34 1.45 -4.01
CA ASP A 284 -20.48 1.27 -5.47
C ASP A 284 -19.75 2.36 -6.29
N TRP A 285 -18.91 3.17 -5.63
CA TRP A 285 -18.17 4.26 -6.27
C TRP A 285 -17.19 3.77 -7.35
N PRO A 286 -16.87 4.57 -8.38
CA PRO A 286 -15.94 4.14 -9.42
C PRO A 286 -14.59 3.66 -8.87
N ARG A 287 -14.04 2.56 -9.38
CA ARG A 287 -12.79 1.98 -8.87
C ARG A 287 -11.55 2.60 -9.49
N GLY A 288 -10.44 2.50 -8.76
CA GLY A 288 -9.16 3.05 -9.18
C GLY A 288 -8.09 2.85 -8.13
N ALA A 289 -6.96 3.50 -8.31
CA ALA A 289 -5.82 3.41 -7.41
C ALA A 289 -5.18 4.78 -7.21
N ARG A 290 -4.51 4.96 -6.06
CA ARG A 290 -3.65 6.13 -5.88
C ARG A 290 -2.28 5.85 -6.49
N ILE A 291 -1.82 6.80 -7.29
CA ILE A 291 -0.46 6.80 -7.82
C ILE A 291 0.37 7.78 -7.01
N VAL A 292 1.61 7.39 -6.71
CA VAL A 292 2.57 8.21 -5.98
C VAL A 292 3.88 8.20 -6.76
N GLU A 293 4.34 9.37 -7.16
CA GLU A 293 5.57 9.54 -7.92
C GLU A 293 6.56 10.40 -7.14
N VAL A 294 7.72 9.80 -6.85
CA VAL A 294 8.82 10.43 -6.14
C VAL A 294 9.89 10.85 -7.14
N ALA A 295 10.36 12.09 -7.03
CA ALA A 295 11.48 12.58 -7.81
C ALA A 295 12.76 12.67 -6.96
N GLU A 296 13.83 12.04 -7.42
CA GLU A 296 15.19 12.16 -6.92
C GLU A 296 15.77 13.52 -7.32
N LYS A 297 15.34 14.58 -6.63
CA LYS A 297 15.80 15.96 -6.86
C LYS A 297 16.37 16.56 -5.58
N LYS A 298 17.16 17.62 -5.74
CA LYS A 298 17.72 18.42 -4.62
C LYS A 298 16.66 18.88 -3.61
N HIS A 299 15.42 19.10 -4.09
CA HIS A 299 14.25 19.29 -3.24
C HIS A 299 13.30 18.12 -3.46
N PHE A 300 13.00 17.40 -2.38
CA PHE A 300 12.04 16.33 -2.39
C PHE A 300 10.65 16.86 -2.78
N SER A 301 10.03 16.21 -3.76
CA SER A 301 8.64 16.43 -4.14
C SER A 301 8.00 15.08 -4.44
N VAL A 302 6.80 14.87 -3.92
CA VAL A 302 5.97 13.73 -4.28
C VAL A 302 4.75 14.25 -5.00
N ASN A 303 4.52 13.76 -6.21
CA ASN A 303 3.26 14.00 -6.90
C ASN A 303 2.36 12.80 -6.67
N SER A 304 1.08 13.04 -6.42
CA SER A 304 0.09 11.99 -6.29
C SER A 304 -1.21 12.36 -6.98
N TRP A 305 -1.89 11.37 -7.52
CA TRP A 305 -3.20 11.48 -8.17
C TRP A 305 -3.95 10.17 -8.04
N ILE A 306 -5.23 10.18 -8.37
CA ILE A 306 -6.03 8.97 -8.53
C ILE A 306 -6.07 8.61 -10.02
N ARG A 307 -5.74 7.35 -10.34
CA ARG A 307 -5.97 6.73 -11.66
C ARG A 307 -7.20 5.85 -11.56
N MET A 308 -8.20 6.15 -12.37
CA MET A 308 -9.45 5.41 -12.43
C MET A 308 -9.37 4.23 -13.39
N GLU A 309 -10.20 3.21 -13.16
CA GLU A 309 -10.35 2.05 -14.06
C GLU A 309 -10.66 2.46 -15.50
N ASN A 310 -11.50 3.48 -15.68
CA ASN A 310 -11.86 4.02 -17.00
C ASN A 310 -10.73 4.83 -17.68
N GLY A 311 -9.54 4.87 -17.08
CA GLY A 311 -8.37 5.59 -17.58
C GLY A 311 -8.32 7.07 -17.25
N SER A 312 -9.38 7.67 -16.70
CA SER A 312 -9.34 9.07 -16.26
C SER A 312 -8.46 9.27 -15.01
N THR A 313 -8.05 10.52 -14.76
CA THR A 313 -7.29 10.88 -13.55
C THR A 313 -7.89 12.09 -12.87
N HIS A 314 -7.82 12.13 -11.54
CA HIS A 314 -8.23 13.29 -10.76
C HIS A 314 -7.42 13.41 -9.48
N SER A 315 -7.78 14.39 -8.64
CA SER A 315 -7.16 14.62 -7.32
C SER A 315 -5.64 14.79 -7.34
N HIS A 316 -5.12 15.48 -8.36
CA HIS A 316 -3.69 15.77 -8.50
C HIS A 316 -3.20 16.70 -7.38
N VAL A 317 -2.14 16.28 -6.68
CA VAL A 317 -1.56 17.01 -5.56
C VAL A 317 -0.03 16.83 -5.52
N THR A 318 0.69 17.88 -5.16
CA THR A 318 2.13 17.82 -4.87
C THR A 318 2.32 17.89 -3.36
N LEU A 319 2.73 16.77 -2.77
CA LEU A 319 3.07 16.64 -1.36
C LEU A 319 4.47 17.21 -1.13
N SER A 320 4.51 18.54 -1.01
CA SER A 320 5.71 19.28 -0.61
C SER A 320 5.71 19.52 0.90
N SER A 321 6.89 19.77 1.46
CA SER A 321 7.00 20.22 2.86
C SER A 321 6.39 21.61 2.94
N ALA A 322 5.09 21.70 3.18
CA ALA A 322 4.42 22.98 3.16
C ALA A 322 4.58 23.68 4.52
N ARG A 323 4.80 25.00 4.45
CA ARG A 323 4.69 25.88 5.59
C ARG A 323 3.20 26.14 5.78
N PHE A 324 2.51 25.24 6.48
CA PHE A 324 1.15 25.52 6.92
C PHE A 324 1.29 26.42 8.15
N SER A 325 1.10 27.72 7.92
CA SER A 325 1.08 28.77 8.93
C SER A 325 -0.17 28.68 9.79
#